data_AF-A0A957KB08-F1
#
_entry.id   AF-A0A957KB08-F1
#
_cell.length_a   1.000
_cell.length_b   1.000
_cell.length_c   1.000
_cell.angle_alpha   90.00
_cell.angle_beta   90.00
_cell.angle_gamma   90.00
#
_symmetry.space_group_name_H-M   'P 1'
#
loop_
_entity.id
_entity.type
_entity.pdbx_description
1 polymer ?
#
loop_
_entity_poly.entity_id
_entity_poly.type
_entity_poly.pdbx_seq_one_letter_code
_entity_poly.pdbx_strand_id
1 'polypeptide(L)'
;QDGSGTNNANFGTPPDGGNPRMQMFVWIYPYSQIVTVNSGALAGDYFAKPANNGGTANGITADVELVVDTTAPTGDGCETITNNLTGKIALINWVRGACNSSVFTANAFNAGASAVIIIDDNETLSTTFGGSNNIPSVSIAFSVGQDFLAELGSNSINATIDDNPTPLADRDSDIDSGIIVHEYGHGISNRLTGGPAAAGCLGNLEQMGEGWSDWQTLFYTTNAGNTGEEPRGVGTYAIFEPIDGDGIRPAPYSTDMGVNPATYGMVDDGGAISVPHGVGYIWNSMLWDMYWLLVDQYGFNNNWYQDWTTGGNNLAYQLVMDGMKFQPCNPGFVDGRDGILAADMALTNGANQCTIWQAFAGRGVGVGASQGNSNTLGDEVESFDLPVNCDPGAVHVYLPIINRP
;
A
#
# COMPACT_ATOMS: atom_id res chain seq x y z
N GLN A 1 17.57 6.53 -19.84
CA GLN A 1 17.40 5.23 -19.15
C GLN A 1 17.90 4.08 -20.01
N ASP A 2 18.25 2.94 -19.43
CA ASP A 2 18.91 1.81 -20.13
C ASP A 2 17.95 0.84 -20.84
N GLY A 3 16.63 1.08 -20.73
CA GLY A 3 15.59 0.30 -21.41
C GLY A 3 15.36 -1.10 -20.84
N SER A 4 15.94 -1.44 -19.69
CA SER A 4 15.80 -2.77 -19.09
C SER A 4 14.45 -3.03 -18.41
N GLY A 5 13.61 -2.00 -18.24
CA GLY A 5 12.28 -2.10 -17.64
C GLY A 5 11.46 -0.81 -17.73
N THR A 6 10.22 -0.87 -17.23
CA THR A 6 9.27 0.24 -17.05
C THR A 6 8.46 -0.01 -15.77
N ASN A 7 7.76 1.01 -15.26
CA ASN A 7 6.88 0.93 -14.09
C ASN A 7 7.58 0.32 -12.85
N ASN A 8 8.83 0.73 -12.60
CA ASN A 8 9.63 0.18 -11.52
C ASN A 8 10.70 1.18 -11.05
N ALA A 9 11.40 0.82 -9.98
CA ALA A 9 12.71 1.33 -9.57
C ALA A 9 13.43 0.20 -8.82
N ASN A 10 14.76 0.28 -8.67
CA ASN A 10 15.48 -0.65 -7.81
C ASN A 10 16.80 -0.08 -7.28
N PHE A 11 17.28 -0.69 -6.20
CA PHE A 11 18.60 -0.41 -5.64
C PHE A 11 19.39 -1.70 -5.35
N GLY A 12 20.45 -1.92 -6.12
CA GLY A 12 21.41 -2.99 -5.88
C GLY A 12 22.34 -2.65 -4.72
N THR A 13 22.26 -3.42 -3.63
CA THR A 13 23.07 -3.22 -2.41
C THR A 13 24.11 -4.34 -2.22
N PRO A 14 25.33 -4.23 -2.78
CA PRO A 14 26.41 -5.15 -2.42
C PRO A 14 26.85 -4.93 -0.97
N PRO A 15 27.59 -5.85 -0.33
CA PRO A 15 28.27 -5.58 0.94
C PRO A 15 29.18 -4.35 0.90
N ASP A 16 29.55 -3.83 2.07
CA ASP A 16 30.48 -2.69 2.20
C ASP A 16 31.76 -2.89 1.37
N GLY A 17 32.17 -1.82 0.70
CA GLY A 17 33.26 -1.84 -0.29
C GLY A 17 32.82 -2.13 -1.73
N GLY A 18 31.59 -2.62 -1.95
CA GLY A 18 30.97 -2.68 -3.27
C GLY A 18 30.23 -1.39 -3.63
N ASN A 19 30.25 -1.04 -4.92
CA ASN A 19 29.51 0.11 -5.46
C ASN A 19 28.03 -0.24 -5.61
N PRO A 20 27.11 0.44 -4.89
CA PRO A 20 25.68 0.26 -5.11
C PRO A 20 25.25 0.84 -6.46
N ARG A 21 24.08 0.42 -6.95
CA ARG A 21 23.48 0.95 -8.17
C ARG A 21 21.98 1.17 -7.96
N MET A 22 21.54 2.42 -8.07
CA MET A 22 20.13 2.76 -8.21
C MET A 22 19.75 2.77 -9.69
N GLN A 23 18.59 2.23 -10.01
CA GLN A 23 17.99 2.27 -11.33
C GLN A 23 16.58 2.83 -11.23
N MET A 24 16.33 3.87 -12.02
CA MET A 24 15.03 4.53 -12.12
C MET A 24 14.48 4.28 -13.53
N PHE A 25 13.19 4.01 -13.61
CA PHE A 25 12.53 3.65 -14.87
C PHE A 25 11.40 4.61 -15.23
N VAL A 26 11.03 4.62 -16.51
CA VAL A 26 9.85 5.32 -17.02
C VAL A 26 8.60 4.58 -16.57
N TRP A 27 7.64 5.34 -16.07
CA TRP A 27 6.30 4.89 -15.70
C TRP A 27 5.32 5.26 -16.80
N ILE A 28 4.77 4.22 -17.42
CA ILE A 28 3.90 4.32 -18.59
C ILE A 28 2.54 4.85 -18.18
N TYR A 29 2.01 5.79 -18.96
CA TYR A 29 0.66 6.30 -18.75
C TYR A 29 -0.37 5.16 -18.83
N PRO A 30 -1.12 4.86 -17.75
CA PRO A 30 -1.95 3.66 -17.72
C PRO A 30 -3.26 3.80 -18.51
N TYR A 31 -3.70 5.03 -18.82
CA TYR A 31 -4.99 5.31 -19.43
C TYR A 31 -4.91 5.43 -20.96
N SER A 32 -4.52 4.34 -21.62
CA SER A 32 -4.41 4.28 -23.08
C SER A 32 -5.75 4.12 -23.81
N GLN A 33 -6.86 3.97 -23.08
CA GLN A 33 -8.22 3.86 -23.62
C GLN A 33 -9.13 4.91 -22.99
N ILE A 34 -10.29 5.11 -23.62
CA ILE A 34 -11.36 5.97 -23.13
C ILE A 34 -12.71 5.26 -23.26
N VAL A 35 -13.60 5.50 -22.31
CA VAL A 35 -15.02 5.18 -22.41
C VAL A 35 -15.77 6.49 -22.60
N THR A 36 -16.37 6.70 -23.77
CA THR A 36 -17.21 7.87 -24.06
C THR A 36 -18.67 7.49 -23.88
N VAL A 37 -19.38 8.11 -22.93
CA VAL A 37 -20.84 8.01 -22.85
C VAL A 37 -21.44 9.00 -23.85
N ASN A 38 -22.18 8.48 -24.82
CA ASN A 38 -22.56 9.22 -26.02
C ASN A 38 -23.72 10.21 -25.81
N SER A 39 -24.51 10.04 -24.74
CA SER A 39 -25.66 10.91 -24.43
C SER A 39 -26.15 10.73 -22.99
N GLY A 40 -27.06 11.58 -22.52
CA GLY A 40 -27.67 11.49 -21.20
C GLY A 40 -26.96 12.34 -20.14
N ALA A 41 -27.28 12.12 -18.87
CA ALA A 41 -26.74 12.89 -17.75
C ALA A 41 -25.23 12.66 -17.55
N LEU A 42 -24.76 11.46 -17.90
CA LEU A 42 -23.36 11.05 -17.82
C LEU A 42 -22.59 11.28 -19.14
N ALA A 43 -23.13 12.05 -20.10
CA ALA A 43 -22.44 12.26 -21.37
C ALA A 43 -21.05 12.88 -21.17
N GLY A 44 -20.01 12.24 -21.70
CA GLY A 44 -18.63 12.66 -21.49
C GLY A 44 -17.62 11.53 -21.69
N ASP A 45 -16.35 11.90 -21.54
CA ASP A 45 -15.20 11.03 -21.71
C ASP A 45 -14.62 10.60 -20.36
N TYR A 46 -14.40 9.30 -20.19
CA TYR A 46 -13.87 8.71 -18.96
C TYR A 46 -12.60 7.92 -19.27
N PHE A 47 -11.50 8.25 -18.59
CA PHE A 47 -10.24 7.53 -18.76
C PHE A 47 -10.37 6.07 -18.36
N ALA A 48 -9.80 5.18 -19.17
CA ALA A 48 -9.91 3.75 -18.97
C ALA A 48 -8.56 3.05 -19.15
N LYS A 49 -8.32 2.01 -18.35
CA LYS A 49 -7.13 1.18 -18.44
C LYS A 49 -7.47 -0.16 -19.11
N PRO A 50 -6.77 -0.58 -20.17
CA PRO A 50 -7.05 -1.86 -20.81
C PRO A 50 -6.66 -3.04 -19.91
N ALA A 51 -7.43 -4.13 -19.99
CA ALA A 51 -7.06 -5.40 -19.37
C ALA A 51 -5.94 -6.10 -20.16
N ASN A 52 -5.01 -6.74 -19.45
CA ASN A 52 -3.97 -7.57 -20.05
C ASN A 52 -4.59 -8.74 -20.82
N ASN A 53 -4.12 -9.02 -22.03
CA ASN A 53 -4.71 -10.04 -22.92
C ASN A 53 -6.20 -9.81 -23.25
N GLY A 54 -6.70 -8.58 -23.07
CA GLY A 54 -7.95 -8.13 -23.67
C GLY A 54 -7.81 -7.94 -25.18
N GLY A 55 -8.92 -8.00 -25.90
CA GLY A 55 -8.96 -7.56 -27.30
C GLY A 55 -8.73 -6.04 -27.42
N THR A 56 -8.40 -5.56 -28.61
CA THR A 56 -8.30 -4.12 -28.89
C THR A 56 -9.70 -3.54 -29.10
N ALA A 57 -10.06 -2.50 -28.36
CA ALA A 57 -11.26 -1.72 -28.65
C ALA A 57 -10.94 -0.77 -29.81
N ASN A 58 -11.62 -0.94 -30.94
CA ASN A 58 -11.45 -0.10 -32.13
C ASN A 58 -12.76 0.69 -32.36
N GLY A 59 -13.09 1.60 -31.44
CA GLY A 59 -14.34 2.37 -31.47
C GLY A 59 -15.61 1.53 -31.33
N ILE A 60 -15.64 0.60 -30.36
CA ILE A 60 -16.82 -0.25 -30.12
C ILE A 60 -17.91 0.59 -29.45
N THR A 61 -19.02 0.81 -30.15
CA THR A 61 -20.21 1.50 -29.62
C THR A 61 -21.36 0.54 -29.41
N ALA A 62 -21.90 0.51 -28.18
CA ALA A 62 -23.09 -0.26 -27.85
C ALA A 62 -23.74 0.24 -26.54
N ASP A 63 -24.94 -0.25 -26.25
CA ASP A 63 -25.54 0.00 -24.94
C ASP A 63 -24.80 -0.80 -23.86
N VAL A 64 -24.61 -0.18 -22.70
CA VAL A 64 -24.00 -0.78 -21.52
C VAL A 64 -25.09 -1.48 -20.70
N GLU A 65 -24.79 -2.69 -20.24
CA GLU A 65 -25.70 -3.50 -19.44
C GLU A 65 -24.93 -4.11 -18.26
N LEU A 66 -25.42 -3.95 -17.04
CA LEU A 66 -24.86 -4.62 -15.85
C LEU A 66 -25.05 -6.13 -16.00
N VAL A 67 -23.98 -6.90 -15.78
CA VAL A 67 -24.10 -8.36 -15.77
C VAL A 67 -24.97 -8.83 -14.61
N VAL A 68 -25.67 -9.94 -14.81
CA VAL A 68 -26.44 -10.62 -13.77
C VAL A 68 -26.08 -12.10 -13.77
N ASP A 69 -25.33 -12.56 -12.78
CA ASP A 69 -25.04 -13.98 -12.57
C ASP A 69 -25.97 -14.62 -11.52
N THR A 70 -25.61 -15.82 -11.04
CA THR A 70 -26.44 -16.65 -10.17
C THR A 70 -26.18 -16.49 -8.67
N THR A 71 -25.11 -15.81 -8.25
CA THR A 71 -24.65 -15.79 -6.85
C THR A 71 -24.50 -14.35 -6.36
N ALA A 72 -24.93 -14.03 -5.14
CA ALA A 72 -24.69 -12.70 -4.60
C ALA A 72 -23.19 -12.51 -4.26
N PRO A 73 -22.56 -11.37 -4.64
CA PRO A 73 -23.12 -10.23 -5.36
C PRO A 73 -23.26 -10.48 -6.87
N THR A 74 -24.48 -10.40 -7.41
CA THR A 74 -24.81 -10.90 -8.76
C THR A 74 -24.27 -10.07 -9.93
N GLY A 75 -23.55 -8.99 -9.63
CA GLY A 75 -23.02 -8.05 -10.63
C GLY A 75 -21.54 -8.23 -10.92
N ASP A 76 -20.88 -9.23 -10.31
CA ASP A 76 -19.44 -9.43 -10.43
C ASP A 76 -19.08 -10.36 -11.62
N GLY A 77 -20.05 -11.11 -12.15
CA GLY A 77 -19.89 -11.96 -13.33
C GLY A 77 -19.00 -13.18 -13.07
N CYS A 78 -18.77 -13.55 -11.81
CA CYS A 78 -17.91 -14.67 -11.45
C CYS A 78 -18.54 -16.02 -11.82
N GLU A 79 -19.86 -16.11 -11.76
CA GLU A 79 -20.63 -17.25 -12.22
C GLU A 79 -21.20 -17.05 -13.63
N THR A 80 -21.96 -18.04 -14.09
CA THR A 80 -22.61 -17.97 -15.40
C THR A 80 -23.59 -16.80 -15.44
N ILE A 81 -23.31 -15.86 -16.35
CA ILE A 81 -24.18 -14.71 -16.61
C ILE A 81 -25.50 -15.19 -17.24
N THR A 82 -26.61 -14.65 -16.73
CA THR A 82 -27.98 -15.06 -17.02
C THR A 82 -28.76 -14.07 -17.89
N ASN A 83 -28.37 -12.79 -17.91
CA ASN A 83 -28.95 -11.80 -18.81
C ASN A 83 -28.28 -11.82 -20.21
N ASN A 84 -29.01 -11.38 -21.23
CA ASN A 84 -28.54 -11.40 -22.61
C ASN A 84 -27.66 -10.18 -22.92
N LEU A 85 -26.38 -10.43 -23.22
CA LEU A 85 -25.41 -9.37 -23.55
C LEU A 85 -25.12 -9.27 -25.05
N THR A 86 -25.88 -9.97 -25.91
CA THR A 86 -25.66 -9.96 -27.37
C THR A 86 -25.68 -8.52 -27.92
N GLY A 87 -24.53 -8.07 -28.43
CA GLY A 87 -24.38 -6.71 -28.98
C GLY A 87 -24.34 -5.59 -27.94
N LYS A 88 -24.13 -5.93 -26.67
CA LYS A 88 -24.03 -4.99 -25.54
C LYS A 88 -22.59 -4.92 -25.02
N ILE A 89 -22.28 -3.85 -24.30
CA ILE A 89 -21.07 -3.75 -23.47
C ILE A 89 -21.45 -4.24 -22.07
N ALA A 90 -20.76 -5.28 -21.60
CA ALA A 90 -20.97 -5.78 -20.24
C ALA A 90 -20.33 -4.83 -19.22
N LEU A 91 -21.09 -4.38 -18.24
CA LEU A 91 -20.57 -3.70 -17.06
C LEU A 91 -20.42 -4.71 -15.91
N ILE A 92 -19.21 -4.85 -15.39
CA ILE A 92 -18.87 -5.72 -14.25
C ILE A 92 -18.67 -4.85 -13.02
N ASN A 93 -19.45 -5.09 -11.96
CA ASN A 93 -19.21 -4.52 -10.64
C ASN A 93 -18.27 -5.46 -9.86
N TRP A 94 -16.96 -5.31 -10.08
CA TRP A 94 -15.98 -6.26 -9.57
C TRP A 94 -15.88 -6.20 -8.05
N VAL A 95 -15.74 -7.39 -7.45
CA VAL A 95 -15.48 -7.56 -6.02
C VAL A 95 -14.15 -8.28 -5.84
N ARG A 96 -13.21 -7.63 -5.15
CA ARG A 96 -11.88 -8.18 -4.88
C ARG A 96 -12.00 -9.54 -4.18
N GLY A 97 -11.26 -10.52 -4.71
CA GLY A 97 -11.22 -11.88 -4.16
C GLY A 97 -12.39 -12.78 -4.56
N ALA A 98 -13.44 -12.26 -5.24
CA ALA A 98 -14.56 -13.10 -5.69
C ALA A 98 -14.13 -14.11 -6.77
N CYS A 99 -13.45 -13.64 -7.81
CA CYS A 99 -12.83 -14.48 -8.83
C CYS A 99 -11.75 -13.74 -9.62
N ASN A 100 -10.96 -14.49 -10.40
CA ASN A 100 -10.00 -13.91 -11.34
C ASN A 100 -10.72 -13.20 -12.49
N SER A 101 -10.17 -12.08 -12.95
CA SER A 101 -10.78 -11.28 -14.02
C SER A 101 -10.88 -11.95 -15.38
N SER A 102 -10.00 -12.90 -15.66
CA SER A 102 -10.11 -13.75 -16.86
C SER A 102 -11.37 -14.65 -16.82
N VAL A 103 -11.95 -14.90 -15.65
CA VAL A 103 -13.20 -15.66 -15.49
C VAL A 103 -14.39 -14.80 -15.88
N PHE A 104 -14.58 -13.64 -15.26
CA PHE A 104 -15.76 -12.81 -15.56
C PHE A 104 -15.72 -12.24 -16.99
N THR A 105 -14.53 -11.96 -17.55
CA THR A 105 -14.41 -11.55 -18.96
C THR A 105 -14.75 -12.70 -19.91
N ALA A 106 -14.41 -13.95 -19.56
CA ALA A 106 -14.83 -15.12 -20.33
C ALA A 106 -16.35 -15.35 -20.25
N ASN A 107 -16.94 -15.17 -19.07
CA ASN A 107 -18.39 -15.28 -18.87
C ASN A 107 -19.14 -14.23 -19.69
N ALA A 108 -18.67 -12.98 -19.69
CA ALA A 108 -19.24 -11.90 -20.51
C ALA A 108 -19.19 -12.22 -22.01
N PHE A 109 -18.05 -12.74 -22.49
CA PHE A 109 -17.91 -13.22 -23.87
C PHE A 109 -18.92 -14.33 -24.19
N ASN A 110 -19.05 -15.34 -23.33
CA ASN A 110 -19.98 -16.45 -23.51
C ASN A 110 -21.46 -15.99 -23.50
N ALA A 111 -21.78 -14.92 -22.79
CA ALA A 111 -23.09 -14.28 -22.77
C ALA A 111 -23.37 -13.37 -23.99
N GLY A 112 -22.38 -13.21 -24.89
CA GLY A 112 -22.51 -12.49 -26.15
C GLY A 112 -22.09 -11.02 -26.12
N ALA A 113 -21.42 -10.56 -25.06
CA ALA A 113 -20.93 -9.19 -24.97
C ALA A 113 -19.94 -8.85 -26.09
N SER A 114 -20.00 -7.60 -26.54
CA SER A 114 -19.07 -7.06 -27.55
C SER A 114 -17.81 -6.46 -26.93
N ALA A 115 -17.91 -5.98 -25.69
CA ALA A 115 -16.80 -5.51 -24.88
C ALA A 115 -17.17 -5.57 -23.39
N VAL A 116 -16.20 -5.33 -22.51
CA VAL A 116 -16.36 -5.31 -21.06
C VAL A 116 -15.84 -3.99 -20.49
N ILE A 117 -16.64 -3.36 -19.62
CA ILE A 117 -16.23 -2.28 -18.73
C ILE A 117 -16.21 -2.87 -17.32
N ILE A 118 -15.09 -2.74 -16.63
CA ILE A 118 -14.88 -3.25 -15.27
C ILE A 118 -14.86 -2.05 -14.33
N ILE A 119 -15.71 -2.05 -13.33
CA ILE A 119 -15.64 -1.09 -12.22
C ILE A 119 -14.50 -1.56 -11.32
N ASP A 120 -13.42 -0.80 -11.25
CA ASP A 120 -12.34 -1.05 -10.27
C ASP A 120 -12.86 -0.73 -8.86
N ASP A 121 -12.25 -1.31 -7.84
CA ASP A 121 -12.58 -1.03 -6.43
C ASP A 121 -11.80 0.16 -5.86
N ASN A 122 -11.04 0.86 -6.74
CA ASN A 122 -10.22 2.01 -6.42
C ASN A 122 -10.48 3.16 -7.40
N GLU A 123 -10.19 4.38 -6.97
CA GLU A 123 -10.26 5.56 -7.85
C GLU A 123 -9.12 5.56 -8.87
N THR A 124 -7.95 5.11 -8.45
CA THR A 124 -6.80 4.92 -9.32
C THR A 124 -6.80 3.53 -9.89
N LEU A 125 -6.71 3.41 -11.21
CA LEU A 125 -6.69 2.12 -11.91
C LEU A 125 -5.32 1.43 -11.78
N SER A 126 -4.88 1.20 -10.55
CA SER A 126 -3.63 0.50 -10.24
C SER A 126 -3.78 -1.01 -10.49
N THR A 127 -4.99 -1.56 -10.30
CA THR A 127 -5.31 -2.97 -10.56
C THR A 127 -5.03 -3.34 -12.02
N THR A 128 -4.39 -4.50 -12.22
CA THR A 128 -4.16 -5.06 -13.55
C THR A 128 -5.12 -6.21 -13.78
N PHE A 129 -6.20 -5.95 -14.50
CA PHE A 129 -7.17 -6.98 -14.87
C PHE A 129 -6.67 -7.83 -16.03
N GLY A 130 -7.05 -9.11 -16.03
CA GLY A 130 -6.83 -10.03 -17.13
C GLY A 130 -8.08 -10.19 -17.98
N GLY A 131 -7.92 -10.11 -19.31
CA GLY A 131 -8.92 -10.45 -20.30
C GLY A 131 -8.89 -11.93 -20.67
N SER A 132 -9.95 -12.37 -21.36
CA SER A 132 -10.09 -13.73 -21.89
C SER A 132 -10.85 -13.70 -23.21
N ASN A 133 -10.65 -14.73 -24.05
CA ASN A 133 -11.31 -14.87 -25.36
C ASN A 133 -11.13 -13.68 -26.32
N ASN A 134 -10.12 -12.83 -26.09
CA ASN A 134 -9.85 -11.64 -26.90
C ASN A 134 -11.04 -10.66 -26.95
N ILE A 135 -11.90 -10.64 -25.93
CA ILE A 135 -12.94 -9.61 -25.78
C ILE A 135 -12.30 -8.29 -25.33
N PRO A 136 -12.56 -7.17 -26.01
CA PRO A 136 -12.07 -5.87 -25.56
C PRO A 136 -12.57 -5.57 -24.15
N SER A 137 -11.65 -5.25 -23.25
CA SER A 137 -11.95 -5.10 -21.82
C SER A 137 -11.14 -3.94 -21.27
N VAL A 138 -11.82 -3.02 -20.58
CA VAL A 138 -11.21 -1.86 -19.92
C VAL A 138 -11.75 -1.73 -18.50
N SER A 139 -10.97 -1.16 -17.58
CA SER A 139 -11.45 -0.73 -16.27
C SER A 139 -11.65 0.79 -16.20
N ILE A 140 -12.58 1.21 -15.35
CA ILE A 140 -12.91 2.60 -15.01
C ILE A 140 -12.90 2.77 -13.49
N ALA A 141 -12.70 4.01 -13.04
CA ALA A 141 -12.56 4.35 -11.63
C ALA A 141 -13.83 3.99 -10.85
N PHE A 142 -13.68 3.67 -9.57
CA PHE A 142 -14.79 3.25 -8.70
C PHE A 142 -15.95 4.27 -8.72
N SER A 143 -15.68 5.55 -8.49
CA SER A 143 -16.70 6.63 -8.52
C SER A 143 -17.47 6.69 -9.85
N VAL A 144 -16.78 6.59 -10.98
CA VAL A 144 -17.39 6.56 -12.31
C VAL A 144 -18.29 5.33 -12.47
N GLY A 145 -17.82 4.17 -11.98
CA GLY A 145 -18.62 2.96 -11.96
C GLY A 145 -19.89 3.08 -11.13
N GLN A 146 -19.82 3.73 -9.97
CA GLN A 146 -21.00 3.98 -9.13
C GLN A 146 -22.02 4.89 -9.83
N ASP A 147 -21.57 5.91 -10.55
CA ASP A 147 -22.44 6.75 -11.38
C ASP A 147 -23.13 5.92 -12.48
N PHE A 148 -22.39 5.02 -13.13
CA PHE A 148 -22.95 4.11 -14.15
C PHE A 148 -24.03 3.20 -13.57
N LEU A 149 -23.76 2.59 -12.40
CA LEU A 149 -24.72 1.73 -11.71
C LEU A 149 -26.00 2.50 -11.32
N ALA A 150 -25.85 3.73 -10.82
CA ALA A 150 -26.97 4.58 -10.46
C ALA A 150 -27.83 4.95 -11.68
N GLU A 151 -27.19 5.34 -12.79
CA GLU A 151 -27.88 5.71 -14.03
C GLU A 151 -28.58 4.51 -14.67
N LEU A 152 -27.95 3.32 -14.70
CA LEU A 152 -28.56 2.08 -15.21
C LEU A 152 -29.77 1.60 -14.38
N GLY A 153 -29.92 2.08 -13.14
CA GLY A 153 -31.10 1.80 -12.33
C GLY A 153 -32.39 2.43 -12.85
N SER A 154 -32.31 3.44 -13.72
CA SER A 154 -33.48 4.17 -14.25
C SER A 154 -33.42 4.52 -15.73
N ASN A 155 -32.22 4.57 -16.31
CA ASN A 155 -31.95 5.03 -17.66
C ASN A 155 -31.03 4.04 -18.40
N SER A 156 -30.83 4.25 -19.70
CA SER A 156 -29.88 3.48 -20.51
C SER A 156 -28.60 4.26 -20.74
N ILE A 157 -27.46 3.60 -20.65
CA ILE A 157 -26.17 4.17 -21.06
C ILE A 157 -25.80 3.59 -22.43
N ASN A 158 -25.44 4.47 -23.37
CA ASN A 158 -24.82 4.08 -24.64
C ASN A 158 -23.38 4.61 -24.63
N ALA A 159 -22.40 3.73 -24.82
CA ALA A 159 -21.00 4.08 -24.67
C ALA A 159 -20.17 3.61 -25.87
N THR A 160 -19.04 4.30 -26.09
CA THR A 160 -18.01 3.95 -27.05
C THR A 160 -16.70 3.68 -26.32
N ILE A 161 -16.04 2.56 -26.60
CA ILE A 161 -14.69 2.27 -26.09
C ILE A 161 -13.70 2.40 -27.24
N ASP A 162 -12.70 3.25 -27.07
CA ASP A 162 -11.70 3.54 -28.11
C ASP A 162 -10.32 3.89 -27.51
N ASP A 163 -9.32 3.97 -28.39
CA ASP A 163 -8.00 4.49 -28.06
C ASP A 163 -8.09 5.92 -27.50
N ASN A 164 -7.34 6.21 -26.45
CA ASN A 164 -7.25 7.56 -25.92
C ASN A 164 -6.52 8.45 -26.96
N PRO A 165 -7.17 9.48 -27.54
CA PRO A 165 -6.56 10.32 -28.57
C PRO A 165 -5.54 11.32 -27.99
N THR A 166 -5.52 11.48 -26.67
CA THR A 166 -4.68 12.43 -25.94
C THR A 166 -4.04 11.76 -24.72
N PRO A 167 -3.20 10.72 -24.91
CA PRO A 167 -2.49 10.12 -23.79
C PRO A 167 -1.54 11.16 -23.20
N LEU A 168 -1.42 11.18 -21.87
CA LEU A 168 -0.37 11.98 -21.23
C LEU A 168 0.98 11.35 -21.56
N ALA A 169 2.03 12.17 -21.48
CA ALA A 169 3.39 11.66 -21.55
C ALA A 169 3.68 10.74 -20.35
N ASP A 170 4.44 9.68 -20.60
CA ASP A 170 4.98 8.83 -19.54
C ASP A 170 5.79 9.65 -18.53
N ARG A 171 5.81 9.22 -17.27
CA ARG A 171 6.50 9.92 -16.18
C ARG A 171 7.83 9.25 -15.86
N ASP A 172 8.89 10.04 -15.75
CA ASP A 172 10.18 9.53 -15.28
C ASP A 172 10.21 9.50 -13.75
N SER A 173 10.51 8.35 -13.14
CA SER A 173 10.62 8.23 -11.69
C SER A 173 11.81 9.00 -11.10
N ASP A 174 12.76 9.46 -11.92
CA ASP A 174 13.81 10.40 -11.52
C ASP A 174 13.25 11.76 -11.00
N ILE A 175 11.98 12.06 -11.27
CA ILE A 175 11.31 13.29 -10.83
C ILE A 175 10.55 13.07 -9.51
N ASP A 176 10.30 11.82 -9.13
CA ASP A 176 9.67 11.47 -7.85
C ASP A 176 10.75 11.31 -6.77
N SER A 177 10.92 12.35 -5.95
CA SER A 177 11.87 12.31 -4.84
C SER A 177 11.54 11.20 -3.83
N GLY A 178 10.27 10.81 -3.70
CA GLY A 178 9.86 9.72 -2.83
C GLY A 178 10.41 8.39 -3.30
N ILE A 179 10.33 8.08 -4.59
CA ILE A 179 10.88 6.82 -5.14
C ILE A 179 12.41 6.79 -4.98
N ILE A 180 13.10 7.90 -5.25
CA ILE A 180 14.56 7.95 -5.06
C ILE A 180 14.94 7.67 -3.61
N VAL A 181 14.23 8.28 -2.65
CA VAL A 181 14.48 8.09 -1.22
C VAL A 181 14.15 6.66 -0.78
N HIS A 182 13.04 6.09 -1.27
CA HIS A 182 12.67 4.69 -1.05
C HIS A 182 13.78 3.74 -1.50
N GLU A 183 14.23 3.87 -2.75
CA GLU A 183 15.28 3.02 -3.29
C GLU A 183 16.58 3.16 -2.50
N TYR A 184 16.95 4.37 -2.10
CA TYR A 184 18.11 4.58 -1.24
C TYR A 184 17.93 3.96 0.16
N GLY A 185 16.69 3.93 0.66
CA GLY A 185 16.27 3.27 1.89
C GLY A 185 16.64 1.78 1.92
N HIS A 186 16.57 1.08 0.78
CA HIS A 186 17.07 -0.30 0.67
C HIS A 186 18.57 -0.39 0.91
N GLY A 187 19.34 0.57 0.39
CA GLY A 187 20.78 0.65 0.63
C GLY A 187 21.10 0.82 2.12
N ILE A 188 20.36 1.67 2.81
CA ILE A 188 20.51 1.92 4.25
C ILE A 188 20.16 0.66 5.04
N SER A 189 18.96 0.12 4.87
CA SER A 189 18.47 -0.98 5.69
C SER A 189 19.26 -2.27 5.51
N ASN A 190 19.64 -2.62 4.27
CA ASN A 190 20.46 -3.80 4.00
C ASN A 190 21.87 -3.69 4.59
N ARG A 191 22.47 -2.50 4.63
CA ARG A 191 23.82 -2.30 5.19
C ARG A 191 23.84 -2.26 6.71
N LEU A 192 22.80 -1.73 7.33
CA LEU A 192 22.71 -1.63 8.79
C LEU A 192 22.31 -2.97 9.43
N THR A 193 21.37 -3.69 8.82
CA THR A 193 20.87 -4.96 9.35
C THR A 193 21.91 -6.07 9.26
N GLY A 194 22.20 -6.74 10.39
CA GLY A 194 23.21 -7.81 10.43
C GLY A 194 24.66 -7.33 10.23
N GLY A 195 24.87 -6.02 10.06
CA GLY A 195 26.17 -5.38 9.92
C GLY A 195 26.66 -5.20 8.47
N PRO A 196 27.66 -4.32 8.26
CA PRO A 196 28.04 -3.81 6.94
C PRO A 196 28.53 -4.87 5.94
N ALA A 197 29.06 -6.00 6.43
CA ALA A 197 29.53 -7.11 5.60
C ALA A 197 28.40 -8.05 5.14
N ALA A 198 27.18 -7.91 5.68
CA ALA A 198 26.07 -8.83 5.50
C ALA A 198 24.84 -8.14 4.85
N ALA A 199 25.02 -7.64 3.61
CA ALA A 199 23.96 -6.93 2.86
C ALA A 199 22.82 -7.82 2.31
N GLY A 200 22.59 -9.00 2.90
CA GLY A 200 21.57 -9.97 2.49
C GLY A 200 20.67 -10.42 3.64
N CYS A 201 20.60 -9.63 4.71
CA CYS A 201 19.88 -9.97 5.94
C CYS A 201 18.38 -9.64 5.93
N LEU A 202 17.86 -9.18 4.79
CA LEU A 202 16.46 -8.80 4.58
C LEU A 202 15.89 -9.56 3.38
N GLY A 203 15.97 -10.89 3.44
CA GLY A 203 15.49 -11.79 2.38
C GLY A 203 14.43 -12.78 2.85
N ASN A 204 14.07 -12.76 4.13
CA ASN A 204 13.04 -13.62 4.72
C ASN A 204 11.62 -13.05 4.47
N LEU A 205 10.57 -13.82 4.77
CA LEU A 205 9.19 -13.43 4.42
C LEU A 205 8.67 -12.26 5.27
N GLU A 206 9.06 -12.20 6.54
CA GLU A 206 8.69 -11.10 7.46
C GLU A 206 9.65 -9.89 7.41
N GLN A 207 10.57 -9.84 6.44
CA GLN A 207 11.55 -8.76 6.37
C GLN A 207 10.87 -7.38 6.23
N MET A 208 11.47 -6.36 6.83
CA MET A 208 10.91 -5.02 6.95
C MET A 208 11.53 -4.00 5.96
N GLY A 209 12.31 -4.47 4.97
CA GLY A 209 13.04 -3.70 3.97
C GLY A 209 12.23 -2.61 3.29
N GLU A 210 11.09 -3.00 2.73
CA GLU A 210 10.15 -2.09 2.06
C GLU A 210 9.59 -1.04 3.02
N GLY A 211 9.33 -1.43 4.28
CA GLY A 211 8.78 -0.52 5.28
C GLY A 211 9.80 0.51 5.76
N TRP A 212 11.08 0.13 5.94
CA TRP A 212 12.11 1.14 6.21
C TRP A 212 12.33 2.08 5.04
N SER A 213 12.13 1.63 3.80
CA SER A 213 12.24 2.47 2.62
C SER A 213 11.08 3.48 2.52
N ASP A 214 9.84 3.03 2.72
CA ASP A 214 8.67 3.93 2.77
C ASP A 214 8.76 4.92 3.95
N TRP A 215 9.32 4.49 5.09
CA TRP A 215 9.59 5.36 6.24
C TRP A 215 10.46 6.56 5.86
N GLN A 216 11.55 6.32 5.10
CA GLN A 216 12.40 7.41 4.65
C GLN A 216 11.60 8.36 3.74
N THR A 217 10.82 7.82 2.81
CA THR A 217 9.97 8.64 1.93
C THR A 217 9.04 9.55 2.72
N LEU A 218 8.33 9.01 3.71
CA LEU A 218 7.43 9.80 4.54
C LEU A 218 8.19 10.85 5.34
N PHE A 219 9.30 10.49 5.98
CA PHE A 219 10.10 11.44 6.76
C PHE A 219 10.55 12.64 5.92
N TYR A 220 11.10 12.40 4.72
CA TYR A 220 11.63 13.45 3.85
C TYR A 220 10.56 14.32 3.20
N THR A 221 9.34 13.82 3.08
CA THR A 221 8.21 14.55 2.46
C THR A 221 7.29 15.21 3.49
N THR A 222 7.55 15.04 4.78
CA THR A 222 6.75 15.62 5.87
C THR A 222 7.29 16.97 6.33
N ASN A 223 6.38 17.91 6.59
CA ASN A 223 6.70 19.23 7.12
C ASN A 223 5.79 19.59 8.30
N ALA A 224 6.07 20.71 8.97
CA ALA A 224 5.33 21.15 10.16
C ALA A 224 3.83 21.48 9.93
N GLY A 225 3.38 21.53 8.68
CA GLY A 225 1.96 21.70 8.34
C GLY A 225 1.19 20.38 8.24
N ASN A 226 1.88 19.24 8.23
CA ASN A 226 1.24 17.93 8.20
C ASN A 226 0.78 17.50 9.60
N THR A 227 -0.12 16.53 9.65
CA THR A 227 -0.62 15.90 10.90
C THR A 227 -0.51 14.38 10.82
N GLY A 228 -0.63 13.71 11.97
CA GLY A 228 -0.57 12.24 12.02
C GLY A 228 -1.72 11.57 11.31
N GLU A 229 -2.91 12.15 11.38
CA GLU A 229 -4.15 11.61 10.82
C GLU A 229 -4.26 11.86 9.30
N GLU A 230 -3.47 12.78 8.76
CA GLU A 230 -3.44 13.08 7.33
C GLU A 230 -3.08 11.84 6.50
N PRO A 231 -3.89 11.46 5.49
CA PRO A 231 -3.55 10.37 4.58
C PRO A 231 -2.29 10.69 3.77
N ARG A 232 -1.31 9.77 3.77
CA ARG A 232 -0.05 9.94 3.04
C ARG A 232 0.21 8.75 2.11
N GLY A 233 -0.16 8.91 0.84
CA GLY A 233 0.21 7.97 -0.22
C GLY A 233 1.69 8.06 -0.61
N VAL A 234 2.21 7.00 -1.22
CA VAL A 234 3.56 6.95 -1.79
C VAL A 234 3.50 6.57 -3.27
N GLY A 235 4.37 7.17 -4.09
CA GLY A 235 4.44 6.91 -5.54
C GLY A 235 3.30 7.51 -6.37
N THR A 236 2.52 8.43 -5.81
CA THR A 236 1.35 9.05 -6.47
C THR A 236 1.71 9.70 -7.81
N TYR A 237 2.86 10.38 -7.88
CA TYR A 237 3.36 10.95 -9.13
C TYR A 237 3.59 9.85 -10.17
N ALA A 238 4.27 8.76 -9.85
CA ALA A 238 4.57 7.72 -10.83
C ALA A 238 3.33 7.07 -11.44
N ILE A 239 2.23 6.99 -10.68
CA ILE A 239 0.98 6.35 -11.12
C ILE A 239 -0.12 7.33 -11.57
N PHE A 240 0.26 8.59 -11.82
CA PHE A 240 -0.64 9.62 -12.37
C PHE A 240 -1.79 10.05 -11.44
N GLU A 241 -1.58 9.92 -10.13
CA GLU A 241 -2.49 10.44 -9.12
C GLU A 241 -2.22 11.93 -8.80
N PRO A 242 -3.20 12.61 -8.18
CA PRO A 242 -2.99 13.83 -7.41
C PRO A 242 -1.97 13.67 -6.28
N ILE A 243 -1.48 14.78 -5.73
CA ILE A 243 -0.49 14.77 -4.64
C ILE A 243 -1.02 14.13 -3.35
N ASP A 244 -2.33 14.12 -3.17
CA ASP A 244 -3.10 13.58 -2.06
C ASP A 244 -3.81 12.26 -2.43
N GLY A 245 -3.41 11.63 -3.55
CA GLY A 245 -3.88 10.30 -3.93
C GLY A 245 -3.40 9.19 -3.00
N ASP A 246 -4.01 8.00 -3.13
CA ASP A 246 -3.79 6.89 -2.20
C ASP A 246 -2.40 6.24 -2.34
N GLY A 247 -1.81 6.31 -3.53
CA GLY A 247 -0.53 5.71 -3.85
C GLY A 247 -0.60 4.20 -4.10
N ILE A 248 0.56 3.54 -3.96
CA ILE A 248 0.74 2.14 -4.38
C ILE A 248 0.66 1.10 -3.25
N ARG A 249 0.29 1.51 -2.04
CA ARG A 249 0.17 0.63 -0.87
C ARG A 249 -1.30 0.29 -0.60
N PRO A 250 -1.61 -0.75 0.20
CA PRO A 250 -3.01 -1.14 0.46
C PRO A 250 -3.90 -0.02 1.00
N ALA A 251 -3.33 0.92 1.76
CA ALA A 251 -3.96 2.19 2.12
C ALA A 251 -2.88 3.27 2.32
N PRO A 252 -3.25 4.56 2.32
CA PRO A 252 -2.34 5.65 2.69
C PRO A 252 -1.80 5.46 4.12
N TYR A 253 -0.58 5.94 4.40
CA TYR A 253 -0.09 5.97 5.78
C TYR A 253 -0.82 7.05 6.58
N SER A 254 -1.33 6.68 7.75
CA SER A 254 -2.03 7.58 8.67
C SER A 254 -2.07 6.92 10.06
N THR A 255 -2.08 7.75 11.10
CA THR A 255 -2.36 7.31 12.49
C THR A 255 -3.85 7.09 12.73
N ASP A 256 -4.73 7.55 11.82
CA ASP A 256 -6.15 7.24 11.86
C ASP A 256 -6.40 5.81 11.35
N MET A 257 -6.84 4.93 12.25
CA MET A 257 -7.15 3.53 11.94
C MET A 257 -8.34 3.37 10.96
N GLY A 258 -9.15 4.42 10.76
CA GLY A 258 -10.17 4.46 9.72
C GLY A 258 -9.60 4.68 8.31
N VAL A 259 -8.43 5.29 8.20
CA VAL A 259 -7.69 5.48 6.94
C VAL A 259 -6.70 4.34 6.72
N ASN A 260 -5.92 4.02 7.75
CA ASN A 260 -4.92 2.94 7.73
C ASN A 260 -5.22 1.90 8.82
N PRO A 261 -5.98 0.84 8.50
CA PRO A 261 -6.35 -0.18 9.48
C PRO A 261 -5.25 -1.22 9.75
N ALA A 262 -4.02 -1.04 9.26
CA ALA A 262 -2.98 -2.05 9.34
C ALA A 262 -2.64 -2.46 10.78
N THR A 263 -2.71 -3.77 11.05
CA THR A 263 -2.22 -4.42 12.27
C THR A 263 -1.30 -5.59 11.91
N TYR A 264 -0.55 -6.07 12.90
CA TYR A 264 0.35 -7.21 12.73
C TYR A 264 -0.39 -8.49 12.30
N GLY A 265 -1.65 -8.68 12.73
CA GLY A 265 -2.48 -9.80 12.29
C GLY A 265 -2.68 -9.89 10.77
N MET A 266 -2.49 -8.79 10.02
CA MET A 266 -2.55 -8.84 8.55
C MET A 266 -1.39 -9.61 7.91
N VAL A 267 -0.30 -9.86 8.64
CA VAL A 267 0.80 -10.73 8.17
C VAL A 267 0.33 -12.20 8.09
N ASP A 268 -0.55 -12.62 9.00
CA ASP A 268 -1.20 -13.95 9.05
C ASP A 268 -2.46 -14.04 8.16
N ASP A 269 -2.68 -13.11 7.22
CA ASP A 269 -3.91 -13.07 6.40
C ASP A 269 -3.93 -14.12 5.25
N GLY A 270 -3.40 -15.31 5.49
CA GLY A 270 -3.45 -16.44 4.54
C GLY A 270 -2.79 -16.16 3.18
N GLY A 271 -1.86 -15.20 3.12
CA GLY A 271 -1.17 -14.77 1.90
C GLY A 271 -1.90 -13.69 1.09
N ALA A 272 -2.93 -13.05 1.63
CA ALA A 272 -3.59 -11.90 0.99
C ALA A 272 -2.68 -10.66 0.94
N ILE A 273 -1.79 -10.50 1.93
CA ILE A 273 -0.81 -9.43 1.93
C ILE A 273 0.37 -9.76 1.00
N SER A 274 0.77 -8.80 0.17
CA SER A 274 1.89 -9.02 -0.76
C SER A 274 3.24 -9.03 -0.02
N VAL A 275 4.13 -9.94 -0.43
CA VAL A 275 5.52 -9.98 0.05
C VAL A 275 6.44 -9.50 -1.07
N PRO A 276 7.38 -8.58 -0.82
CA PRO A 276 7.66 -7.93 0.47
C PRO A 276 6.81 -6.68 0.77
N HIS A 277 6.18 -6.07 -0.23
CA HIS A 277 5.66 -4.69 -0.15
C HIS A 277 4.53 -4.50 0.87
N GLY A 278 3.59 -5.43 0.94
CA GLY A 278 2.49 -5.38 1.91
C GLY A 278 2.98 -5.60 3.34
N VAL A 279 3.95 -6.50 3.56
CA VAL A 279 4.63 -6.65 4.86
C VAL A 279 5.32 -5.35 5.25
N GLY A 280 6.06 -4.72 4.33
CA GLY A 280 6.67 -3.41 4.57
C GLY A 280 5.67 -2.30 4.90
N TYR A 281 4.50 -2.31 4.26
CA TYR A 281 3.41 -1.38 4.56
C TYR A 281 2.92 -1.51 6.01
N ILE A 282 2.72 -2.73 6.51
CA ILE A 282 2.31 -2.94 7.91
C ILE A 282 3.40 -2.42 8.86
N TRP A 283 4.68 -2.73 8.57
CA TRP A 283 5.81 -2.27 9.37
C TRP A 283 5.91 -0.74 9.44
N ASN A 284 5.87 -0.06 8.29
CA ASN A 284 5.98 1.40 8.27
C ASN A 284 4.78 2.08 8.94
N SER A 285 3.60 1.46 8.93
CA SER A 285 2.44 1.99 9.66
C SER A 285 2.72 2.11 11.17
N MET A 286 3.49 1.17 11.76
CA MET A 286 3.93 1.25 13.16
C MET A 286 4.98 2.35 13.38
N LEU A 287 5.93 2.50 12.46
CA LEU A 287 6.93 3.56 12.52
C LEU A 287 6.28 4.94 12.41
N TRP A 288 5.24 5.07 11.60
CA TRP A 288 4.48 6.29 11.43
C TRP A 288 3.74 6.71 12.70
N ASP A 289 3.13 5.77 13.42
CA ASP A 289 2.54 6.05 14.73
C ASP A 289 3.61 6.49 15.74
N MET A 290 4.76 5.80 15.77
CA MET A 290 5.87 6.15 16.65
C MET A 290 6.41 7.56 16.37
N TYR A 291 6.53 7.93 15.09
CA TYR A 291 6.95 9.25 14.66
C TYR A 291 6.07 10.34 15.25
N TRP A 292 4.76 10.23 15.05
CA TRP A 292 3.82 11.27 15.48
C TRP A 292 3.70 11.33 17.00
N LEU A 293 3.73 10.19 17.70
CA LEU A 293 3.77 10.19 19.16
C LEU A 293 5.03 10.91 19.71
N LEU A 294 6.19 10.72 19.07
CA LEU A 294 7.42 11.44 19.45
C LEU A 294 7.35 12.92 19.07
N VAL A 295 6.77 13.26 17.91
CA VAL A 295 6.54 14.65 17.49
C VAL A 295 5.59 15.37 18.44
N ASP A 296 4.53 14.72 18.91
CA ASP A 296 3.60 15.29 19.90
C ASP A 296 4.29 15.54 21.23
N GLN A 297 5.20 14.64 21.63
CA GLN A 297 5.93 14.75 22.88
C GLN A 297 7.02 15.82 22.86
N TYR A 298 7.75 15.96 21.74
CA TYR A 298 8.97 16.77 21.67
C TYR A 298 8.92 17.92 20.65
N GLY A 299 7.80 18.06 19.92
CA GLY A 299 7.63 19.04 18.86
C GLY A 299 8.29 18.62 17.54
N PHE A 300 7.83 19.24 16.44
CA PHE A 300 8.43 19.09 15.12
C PHE A 300 9.56 20.11 14.91
N ASN A 301 10.69 19.68 14.36
CA ASN A 301 11.78 20.54 13.92
C ASN A 301 11.90 20.56 12.39
N ASN A 302 11.75 21.75 11.80
CA ASN A 302 11.89 21.98 10.35
C ASN A 302 13.30 21.72 9.80
N ASN A 303 14.32 21.66 10.66
CA ASN A 303 15.68 21.34 10.25
C ASN A 303 16.06 19.92 10.70
N TRP A 304 15.77 18.97 9.83
CA TRP A 304 16.06 17.55 10.02
C TRP A 304 17.55 17.20 10.02
N TYR A 305 18.45 18.12 9.62
CA TYR A 305 19.90 17.94 9.77
C TYR A 305 20.42 18.21 11.20
N GLN A 306 19.58 18.73 12.09
CA GLN A 306 19.96 18.98 13.48
C GLN A 306 20.03 17.70 14.30
N ASP A 307 20.66 17.82 15.46
CA ASP A 307 20.79 16.74 16.43
C ASP A 307 19.43 16.15 16.84
N TRP A 308 19.42 14.86 17.16
CA TRP A 308 18.21 14.12 17.55
C TRP A 308 17.47 14.74 18.74
N THR A 309 18.15 15.50 19.61
CA THR A 309 17.56 16.20 20.76
C THR A 309 16.66 17.39 20.40
N THR A 310 16.63 17.81 19.13
CA THR A 310 16.01 19.09 18.72
C THR A 310 14.55 19.00 18.31
N GLY A 311 14.00 17.79 18.20
CA GLY A 311 12.60 17.55 17.87
C GLY A 311 12.28 16.06 17.86
N GLY A 312 10.99 15.74 18.02
CA GLY A 312 10.50 14.37 18.01
C GLY A 312 10.73 13.66 16.68
N ASN A 313 10.64 14.39 15.57
CA ASN A 313 10.97 13.88 14.24
C ASN A 313 12.46 13.52 14.11
N ASN A 314 13.37 14.37 14.63
CA ASN A 314 14.80 14.06 14.61
C ASN A 314 15.14 12.85 15.50
N LEU A 315 14.51 12.76 16.68
CA LEU A 315 14.65 11.60 17.57
C LEU A 315 14.13 10.32 16.91
N ALA A 316 12.93 10.34 16.34
CA ALA A 316 12.35 9.20 15.64
C ALA A 316 13.26 8.69 14.51
N TYR A 317 13.81 9.60 13.70
CA TYR A 317 14.76 9.24 12.64
C TYR A 317 16.00 8.53 13.21
N GLN A 318 16.60 9.09 14.28
CA GLN A 318 17.77 8.49 14.91
C GLN A 318 17.48 7.10 15.49
N LEU A 319 16.33 6.94 16.16
CA LEU A 319 15.92 5.66 16.74
C LEU A 319 15.68 4.59 15.68
N VAL A 320 15.06 4.94 14.54
CA VAL A 320 14.87 3.99 13.43
C VAL A 320 16.20 3.58 12.82
N MET A 321 17.11 4.55 12.58
CA MET A 321 18.44 4.28 12.03
C MET A 321 19.29 3.40 12.96
N ASP A 322 19.21 3.63 14.27
CA ASP A 322 19.93 2.82 15.26
C ASP A 322 19.25 1.46 15.50
N GLY A 323 17.91 1.40 15.43
CA GLY A 323 17.15 0.15 15.58
C GLY A 323 17.55 -0.89 14.54
N MET A 324 17.73 -0.48 13.27
CA MET A 324 18.25 -1.37 12.22
C MET A 324 19.63 -1.96 12.54
N LYS A 325 20.45 -1.27 13.34
CA LYS A 325 21.79 -1.77 13.75
C LYS A 325 21.70 -2.77 14.90
N PHE A 326 20.65 -2.68 15.72
CA PHE A 326 20.46 -3.55 16.89
C PHE A 326 19.73 -4.84 16.55
N GLN A 327 18.88 -4.85 15.54
CA GLN A 327 18.13 -6.04 15.15
C GLN A 327 19.06 -7.13 14.55
N PRO A 328 18.69 -8.42 14.68
CA PRO A 328 19.43 -9.54 14.10
C PRO A 328 19.32 -9.58 12.57
N CYS A 329 20.07 -10.50 11.95
CA CYS A 329 19.91 -10.86 10.55
C CYS A 329 18.65 -11.72 10.35
N ASN A 330 17.89 -11.50 9.28
CA ASN A 330 16.58 -12.09 9.02
C ASN A 330 15.55 -11.88 10.15
N PRO A 331 15.33 -10.62 10.57
CA PRO A 331 14.43 -10.30 11.67
C PRO A 331 12.96 -10.52 11.28
N GLY A 332 12.11 -10.76 12.29
CA GLY A 332 10.67 -10.50 12.22
C GLY A 332 10.31 -9.17 12.89
N PHE A 333 9.01 -8.89 13.06
CA PHE A 333 8.56 -7.58 13.56
C PHE A 333 8.91 -7.36 15.03
N VAL A 334 8.85 -8.42 15.84
CA VAL A 334 9.23 -8.36 17.27
C VAL A 334 10.72 -8.02 17.40
N ASP A 335 11.58 -8.63 16.59
CA ASP A 335 13.00 -8.31 16.51
C ASP A 335 13.25 -6.85 16.13
N GLY A 336 12.52 -6.33 15.13
CA GLY A 336 12.62 -4.94 14.69
C GLY A 336 12.24 -3.93 15.79
N ARG A 337 11.10 -4.19 16.47
CA ARG A 337 10.64 -3.38 17.61
C ARG A 337 11.67 -3.37 18.72
N ASP A 338 12.16 -4.54 19.09
CA ASP A 338 13.13 -4.68 20.18
C ASP A 338 14.46 -4.01 19.83
N GLY A 339 14.84 -4.00 18.55
CA GLY A 339 15.95 -3.19 18.04
C GLY A 339 15.78 -1.70 18.31
N ILE A 340 14.59 -1.14 18.05
CA ILE A 340 14.28 0.29 18.30
C ILE A 340 14.23 0.59 19.81
N LEU A 341 13.66 -0.31 20.63
CA LEU A 341 13.68 -0.18 22.08
C LEU A 341 15.11 -0.21 22.63
N ALA A 342 15.98 -1.08 22.09
CA ALA A 342 17.40 -1.12 22.44
C ALA A 342 18.14 0.17 22.01
N ALA A 343 17.79 0.73 20.85
CA ALA A 343 18.32 2.02 20.41
C ALA A 343 17.96 3.15 21.38
N ASP A 344 16.71 3.22 21.83
CA ASP A 344 16.29 4.23 22.81
C ASP A 344 16.96 4.04 24.17
N MET A 345 17.14 2.79 24.61
CA MET A 345 17.91 2.51 25.82
C MET A 345 19.35 3.00 25.70
N ALA A 346 20.00 2.78 24.56
CA ALA A 346 21.38 3.20 24.34
C ALA A 346 21.52 4.73 24.18
N LEU A 347 20.57 5.38 23.50
CA LEU A 347 20.64 6.79 23.13
C LEU A 347 20.16 7.71 24.26
N THR A 348 19.04 7.35 24.90
CA THR A 348 18.31 8.23 25.83
C THR A 348 18.21 7.66 27.25
N ASN A 349 18.80 6.49 27.50
CA ASN A 349 18.61 5.72 28.73
C ASN A 349 17.13 5.32 28.95
N GLY A 350 16.42 5.02 27.86
CA GLY A 350 15.07 4.47 27.90
C GLY A 350 13.98 5.49 28.18
N ALA A 351 14.20 6.77 27.86
CA ALA A 351 13.25 7.83 28.16
C ALA A 351 11.94 7.71 27.35
N ASN A 352 11.95 6.98 26.25
CA ASN A 352 10.82 6.91 25.30
C ASN A 352 10.23 5.51 25.17
N GLN A 353 10.61 4.57 26.04
CA GLN A 353 10.16 3.18 25.97
C GLN A 353 8.64 3.07 25.90
N CYS A 354 7.91 3.80 26.75
CA CYS A 354 6.45 3.72 26.75
C CYS A 354 5.82 4.29 25.48
N THR A 355 6.38 5.36 24.91
CA THR A 355 5.93 5.93 23.63
C THR A 355 6.15 4.95 22.47
N ILE A 356 7.31 4.29 22.44
CA ILE A 356 7.62 3.25 21.46
C ILE A 356 6.67 2.06 21.62
N TRP A 357 6.48 1.56 22.85
CA TRP A 357 5.54 0.48 23.13
C TRP A 357 4.10 0.84 22.73
N GLN A 358 3.66 2.08 22.95
CA GLN A 358 2.34 2.56 22.52
C GLN A 358 2.15 2.45 21.00
N ALA A 359 3.13 2.87 20.20
CA ALA A 359 3.07 2.76 18.75
C ALA A 359 2.95 1.30 18.29
N PHE A 360 3.87 0.45 18.74
CA PHE A 360 3.93 -0.94 18.30
C PHE A 360 2.76 -1.78 18.82
N ALA A 361 2.39 -1.64 20.09
CA ALA A 361 1.24 -2.32 20.66
C ALA A 361 -0.06 -1.83 20.01
N GLY A 362 -0.17 -0.55 19.66
CA GLY A 362 -1.35 0.01 18.97
C GLY A 362 -1.69 -0.69 17.65
N ARG A 363 -0.68 -1.29 17.01
CA ARG A 363 -0.84 -2.09 15.78
C ARG A 363 -0.50 -3.57 15.95
N GLY A 364 -0.53 -4.09 17.18
CA GLY A 364 -0.49 -5.54 17.41
C GLY A 364 0.91 -6.15 17.63
N VAL A 365 1.97 -5.35 17.79
CA VAL A 365 3.32 -5.82 18.18
C VAL A 365 3.63 -5.46 19.63
N GLY A 366 2.68 -5.70 20.53
CA GLY A 366 2.78 -5.49 21.97
C GLY A 366 3.56 -6.59 22.70
N VAL A 367 3.52 -6.57 24.04
CA VAL A 367 4.36 -7.45 24.88
C VAL A 367 4.09 -8.93 24.64
N GLY A 368 2.84 -9.30 24.35
CA GLY A 368 2.46 -10.68 24.07
C GLY A 368 2.63 -11.12 22.63
N ALA A 369 3.12 -10.23 21.75
CA ALA A 369 3.23 -10.54 20.33
C ALA A 369 4.34 -11.57 20.10
N SER A 370 4.09 -12.51 19.19
CA SER A 370 5.05 -13.52 18.77
C SER A 370 5.21 -13.43 17.26
N GLN A 371 6.44 -13.37 16.78
CA GLN A 371 6.73 -13.42 15.34
C GLN A 371 6.84 -14.84 14.78
N GLY A 372 6.80 -15.88 15.63
CA GLY A 372 6.98 -17.24 15.12
C GLY A 372 8.34 -17.41 14.40
N ASN A 373 8.31 -17.91 13.16
CA ASN A 373 9.51 -18.05 12.32
C ASN A 373 9.47 -17.03 11.19
N SER A 374 10.46 -16.13 11.17
CA SER A 374 10.61 -15.06 10.17
C SER A 374 10.63 -15.47 8.68
N ASN A 375 10.70 -16.78 8.39
CA ASN A 375 10.63 -17.37 7.05
C ASN A 375 9.28 -18.05 6.72
N THR A 376 8.31 -17.96 7.63
CA THR A 376 6.95 -18.47 7.49
C THR A 376 6.03 -17.26 7.62
N LEU A 377 4.93 -17.24 6.86
CA LEU A 377 3.83 -16.35 7.16
C LEU A 377 2.69 -17.16 7.73
N GLY A 378 1.96 -16.57 8.66
CA GLY A 378 0.82 -17.14 9.35
C GLY A 378 1.14 -17.98 10.57
N ASP A 379 2.30 -17.75 11.18
CA ASP A 379 2.61 -18.24 12.53
C ASP A 379 2.83 -17.12 13.55
N GLU A 380 2.56 -15.89 13.14
CA GLU A 380 2.56 -14.69 13.95
C GLU A 380 1.34 -14.64 14.88
N VAL A 381 1.51 -14.02 16.05
CA VAL A 381 0.44 -13.77 17.01
C VAL A 381 0.50 -12.30 17.40
N GLU A 382 -0.57 -11.56 17.11
CA GLU A 382 -0.67 -10.16 17.52
C GLU A 382 -1.02 -10.01 19.00
N SER A 383 -0.55 -8.92 19.60
CA SER A 383 -0.89 -8.50 20.95
C SER A 383 -0.91 -6.98 21.01
N PHE A 384 -1.92 -6.44 21.69
CA PHE A 384 -2.07 -5.01 21.93
C PHE A 384 -1.65 -4.61 23.36
N ASP A 385 -1.08 -5.55 24.12
CA ASP A 385 -0.74 -5.34 25.52
C ASP A 385 0.52 -4.46 25.66
N LEU A 386 0.46 -3.50 26.57
CA LEU A 386 1.60 -2.68 26.97
C LEU A 386 2.36 -3.31 28.14
N PRO A 387 3.65 -2.97 28.34
CA PRO A 387 4.32 -3.24 29.60
C PRO A 387 3.56 -2.59 30.76
N VAL A 388 3.53 -3.27 31.92
CA VAL A 388 2.79 -2.82 33.11
C VAL A 388 3.13 -1.38 33.53
N ASN A 389 4.38 -0.95 33.36
CA ASN A 389 4.83 0.40 33.69
C ASN A 389 4.48 1.47 32.64
N CYS A 390 3.93 1.06 31.49
CA CYS A 390 3.49 1.91 30.40
C CYS A 390 1.97 1.92 30.24
N ASP A 391 1.25 1.04 30.94
CA ASP A 391 -0.21 0.99 30.94
C ASP A 391 -0.79 1.97 31.97
N PRO A 392 -1.46 3.06 31.55
CA PRO A 392 -2.12 3.99 32.46
C PRO A 392 -3.30 3.36 33.23
N GLY A 393 -3.79 2.19 32.81
CA GLY A 393 -4.84 1.39 33.45
C GLY A 393 -4.33 0.32 34.42
N ALA A 394 -3.02 0.05 34.47
CA ALA A 394 -2.42 -0.89 35.41
C ALA A 394 -2.37 -0.25 36.82
N VAL A 395 -3.49 -0.30 37.53
CA VAL A 395 -3.56 0.05 38.95
C VAL A 395 -2.54 -0.81 39.68
N HIS A 396 -1.47 -0.17 40.16
CA HIS A 396 -0.55 -0.75 41.14
C HIS A 396 -1.37 -1.35 42.29
N VAL A 397 -1.50 -2.68 42.31
CA VAL A 397 -1.86 -3.41 43.51
C VAL A 397 -0.69 -3.21 44.47
N TYR A 398 -0.77 -2.14 45.27
CA TYR A 398 0.06 -1.96 46.44
C TYR A 398 -0.04 -3.25 47.25
N LEU A 399 1.09 -3.97 47.35
CA LEU A 399 1.25 -5.03 48.33
C LEU A 399 0.78 -4.49 49.69
N PRO A 400 -0.12 -5.19 50.40
CA PRO A 400 -0.58 -4.72 51.68
C PRO A 400 0.66 -4.63 52.58
N ILE A 401 0.84 -3.46 53.20
CA ILE A 401 1.78 -3.29 54.30
C ILE A 401 1.43 -4.34 55.35
N ILE A 402 2.19 -5.43 55.38
CA ILE A 402 2.15 -6.40 56.46
C ILE A 402 2.78 -5.71 57.65
N ASN A 403 1.91 -5.07 58.42
CA ASN A 403 2.18 -4.67 59.77
C ASN A 403 2.40 -5.94 60.62
N ARG A 404 3.58 -6.03 61.25
CA ARG A 404 3.87 -6.52 62.63
C ARG A 404 4.98 -7.56 62.74
N PRO A 405 5.63 -7.70 63.92
CA PRO A 405 5.51 -6.90 65.15
C PRO A 405 6.66 -5.91 65.38
#